data_AF-A0A8B7TH52-F1
#
_entry.id   AF-A0A8B7TH52-F1
#
_cell.length_a   1.000
_cell.length_b   1.000
_cell.length_c   1.000
_cell.angle_alpha   90.00
_cell.angle_beta   90.00
_cell.angle_gamma   90.00
#
_symmetry.space_group_name_H-M   'P 1'
#
loop_
_entity.id
_entity.type
_entity.pdbx_description
1 polymer ?
#
loop_
_entity_poly.entity_id
_entity_poly.type
_entity_poly.pdbx_seq_one_letter_code
_entity_poly.pdbx_strand_id
1 'polypeptide(L)'
;IRKAVKISKISKEHMLIKQHKQVWWQEHQRLNEARCKLESEIKSFLNEENIGNDCLCDLRNFEQELSEQWCTYLKNVILPTEQLRTDLKYRQFPILQHAQTHVEFNSVTVLEKIGFVKKQLNAVFERLNLEQQKVENELLDSRMGVSMKQLDYSLEEKTNLLSEQPVELEMLECPYPDLKSSVLKEFSNFTEKYQKKLQDFDLQLEDIHR
;
A
#
# COMPACT_ATOMS: atom_id res chain seq x y z
N ILE A 1 -47.20 -11.44 28.11
CA ILE A 1 -46.17 -10.39 28.41
C ILE A 1 -44.79 -10.72 27.81
N ARG A 2 -44.12 -11.84 28.14
CA ARG A 2 -42.76 -12.15 27.61
C ARG A 2 -42.63 -12.19 26.07
N LYS A 3 -43.64 -12.70 25.34
CA LYS A 3 -43.63 -12.74 23.87
C LYS A 3 -43.70 -11.32 23.26
N ALA A 4 -44.52 -10.44 23.82
CA ALA A 4 -44.65 -9.05 23.36
C ALA A 4 -43.35 -8.24 23.60
N VAL A 5 -42.66 -8.47 24.71
CA VAL A 5 -41.36 -7.83 25.00
C VAL A 5 -40.28 -8.28 24.01
N LYS A 6 -40.23 -9.57 23.65
CA LYS A 6 -39.29 -10.07 22.62
C LYS A 6 -39.56 -9.49 21.24
N ILE A 7 -40.83 -9.41 20.83
CA ILE A 7 -41.23 -8.81 19.55
C ILE A 7 -40.88 -7.31 19.53
N SER A 8 -41.11 -6.59 20.62
CA SER A 8 -40.73 -5.19 20.76
C SER A 8 -39.21 -4.99 20.65
N LYS A 9 -38.40 -5.86 21.28
CA LYS A 9 -36.93 -5.83 21.19
C LYS A 9 -36.44 -6.05 19.75
N ILE A 10 -36.94 -7.08 19.08
CA ILE A 10 -36.59 -7.40 17.68
C ILE A 10 -36.99 -6.27 16.73
N SER A 11 -38.15 -5.64 16.97
CA SER A 11 -38.61 -4.49 16.17
C SER A 11 -37.65 -3.31 16.30
N LYS A 12 -37.21 -2.98 17.52
CA LYS A 12 -36.22 -1.92 17.76
C LYS A 12 -34.87 -2.23 17.10
N GLU A 13 -34.39 -3.46 17.21
CA GLU A 13 -33.14 -3.90 16.57
C GLU A 13 -33.24 -3.80 15.03
N HIS A 14 -34.34 -4.23 14.43
CA HIS A 14 -34.56 -4.07 12.99
C HIS A 14 -34.62 -2.62 12.55
N MET A 15 -35.25 -1.74 13.33
CA MET A 15 -35.31 -0.31 13.02
C MET A 15 -33.93 0.33 13.10
N LEU A 16 -33.14 -0.04 14.11
CA LEU A 16 -31.76 0.41 14.28
C LEU A 16 -30.89 -0.02 13.09
N ILE A 17 -30.96 -1.29 12.69
CA ILE A 17 -30.20 -1.80 11.52
C ILE A 17 -30.58 -1.05 10.24
N LYS A 18 -31.87 -0.74 10.03
CA LYS A 18 -32.31 0.06 8.87
C LYS A 18 -31.69 1.46 8.90
N GLN A 19 -31.67 2.11 10.05
CA GLN A 19 -31.04 3.42 10.22
C GLN A 19 -29.53 3.37 9.95
N HIS A 20 -28.81 2.40 10.52
CA HIS A 20 -27.39 2.23 10.26
C HIS A 20 -27.10 1.98 8.78
N LYS A 21 -27.89 1.13 8.11
CA LYS A 21 -27.73 0.89 6.67
C LYS A 21 -27.93 2.16 5.85
N GLN A 22 -28.91 2.98 6.22
CA GLN A 22 -29.18 4.24 5.55
C GLN A 22 -28.02 5.23 5.71
N VAL A 23 -27.55 5.43 6.95
CA VAL A 23 -26.42 6.32 7.25
C VAL A 23 -25.15 5.80 6.59
N TRP A 24 -24.89 4.50 6.64
CA TRP A 24 -23.75 3.88 5.97
C TRP A 24 -23.78 4.11 4.46
N TRP A 25 -24.94 3.95 3.82
CA TRP A 25 -25.09 4.22 2.39
C TRP A 25 -24.80 5.68 2.05
N GLN A 26 -25.30 6.61 2.85
CA GLN A 26 -25.06 8.04 2.66
C GLN A 26 -23.58 8.40 2.83
N GLU A 27 -22.93 7.90 3.88
CA GLU A 27 -21.50 8.11 4.10
C GLU A 27 -20.64 7.45 3.04
N HIS A 28 -20.98 6.24 2.62
CA HIS A 28 -20.28 5.56 1.52
C HIS A 28 -20.35 6.36 0.23
N GLN A 29 -21.54 6.89 -0.11
CA GLN A 29 -21.70 7.76 -1.28
C GLN A 29 -20.89 9.06 -1.13
N ARG A 30 -20.99 9.75 0.01
CA ARG A 30 -20.25 10.99 0.28
C ARG A 30 -18.73 10.80 0.17
N LEU A 31 -18.21 9.71 0.75
CA LEU A 31 -16.80 9.37 0.69
C LEU A 31 -16.37 8.99 -0.73
N ASN A 32 -17.21 8.26 -1.46
CA ASN A 32 -16.91 7.90 -2.84
C ASN A 32 -16.87 9.13 -3.76
N GLU A 33 -17.80 10.07 -3.60
CA GLU A 33 -17.79 11.35 -4.32
C GLU A 33 -16.55 12.18 -4.00
N ALA A 34 -16.19 12.28 -2.71
CA ALA A 34 -14.96 12.98 -2.28
C ALA A 34 -13.70 12.33 -2.87
N ARG A 35 -13.63 10.99 -2.87
CA ARG A 35 -12.54 10.23 -3.48
C ARG A 35 -12.45 10.50 -4.98
N CYS A 36 -13.55 10.36 -5.72
CA CYS A 36 -13.58 10.60 -7.17
C CYS A 36 -13.15 12.03 -7.52
N LYS A 37 -13.56 13.02 -6.72
CA LYS A 37 -13.16 14.41 -6.91
C LYS A 37 -11.65 14.59 -6.74
N LEU A 38 -11.09 14.07 -5.64
CA LEU A 38 -9.66 14.15 -5.36
C LEU A 38 -8.82 13.40 -6.41
N GLU A 39 -9.25 12.20 -6.81
CA GLU A 39 -8.62 11.43 -7.89
C GLU A 39 -8.60 12.19 -9.22
N SER A 40 -9.68 12.93 -9.52
CA SER A 40 -9.76 13.76 -10.73
C SER A 40 -8.83 14.96 -10.67
N GLU A 41 -8.69 15.59 -9.49
CA GLU A 41 -7.75 16.71 -9.27
C GLU A 41 -6.29 16.25 -9.41
N ILE A 42 -5.93 15.10 -8.81
CA ILE A 42 -4.60 14.49 -8.96
C ILE A 42 -4.33 14.18 -10.43
N LYS A 43 -5.30 13.58 -11.12
CA LYS A 43 -5.15 13.24 -12.54
C LYS A 43 -5.02 14.48 -13.42
N SER A 44 -5.74 15.56 -13.10
CA SER A 44 -5.58 16.84 -13.80
C SER A 44 -4.17 17.40 -13.61
N PHE A 45 -3.66 17.41 -12.37
CA PHE A 45 -2.32 17.88 -12.04
C PHE A 45 -1.21 17.08 -12.75
N LEU A 46 -1.37 15.75 -12.84
CA LEU A 46 -0.43 14.88 -13.55
C LEU A 46 -0.50 15.00 -15.08
N ASN A 47 -1.62 15.48 -15.63
CA ASN A 47 -1.83 15.62 -17.08
C ASN A 47 -1.55 17.04 -17.61
N GLU A 48 -1.51 18.05 -16.73
CA GLU A 48 -1.00 19.37 -17.11
C GLU A 48 0.41 19.22 -17.67
N GLU A 49 0.67 19.91 -18.78
CA GLU A 49 1.94 19.85 -19.50
C GLU A 49 3.01 20.56 -18.66
N ASN A 50 3.48 19.87 -17.62
CA ASN A 50 4.47 20.36 -16.69
C ASN A 50 5.85 20.14 -17.33
N ILE A 51 6.21 21.06 -18.21
CA ILE A 51 7.46 21.05 -18.95
C ILE A 51 8.62 20.98 -17.95
N GLY A 52 9.28 19.81 -17.85
CA GLY A 52 10.57 19.65 -17.18
C GLY A 52 10.57 19.06 -15.76
N ASN A 53 9.50 18.41 -15.30
CA ASN A 53 9.51 17.72 -14.01
C ASN A 53 9.59 16.18 -14.19
N ASP A 54 10.82 15.66 -14.21
CA ASP A 54 11.11 14.22 -14.36
C ASP A 54 10.40 13.35 -13.31
N CYS A 55 10.16 13.86 -12.10
CA CYS A 55 9.47 13.14 -11.03
C CYS A 55 7.99 12.85 -11.37
N LEU A 56 7.31 13.76 -12.08
CA LEU A 56 5.92 13.54 -12.51
C LEU A 56 5.83 12.48 -13.62
N CYS A 57 6.87 12.37 -14.46
CA CYS A 57 6.97 11.31 -15.46
C CYS A 57 7.07 9.93 -14.79
N ASP A 58 7.90 9.79 -13.76
CA ASP A 58 8.02 8.53 -13.00
C ASP A 58 6.70 8.14 -12.34
N LEU A 59 5.98 9.09 -11.73
CA LEU A 59 4.67 8.85 -11.12
C LEU A 59 3.64 8.35 -12.13
N ARG A 60 3.64 8.89 -13.36
CA ARG A 60 2.77 8.42 -14.45
C ARG A 60 3.13 7.00 -14.89
N ASN A 61 4.41 6.69 -14.98
CA ASN A 61 4.87 5.34 -15.33
C ASN A 61 4.41 4.32 -14.28
N PHE A 62 4.53 4.66 -12.98
CA PHE A 62 4.02 3.81 -11.89
C PHE A 62 2.50 3.65 -11.93
N GLU A 63 1.73 4.72 -12.21
CA GLU A 63 0.27 4.64 -12.37
C GLU A 63 -0.09 3.61 -13.44
N GLN A 64 0.58 3.68 -14.60
CA GLN A 64 0.33 2.76 -15.71
C GLN A 64 0.68 1.31 -15.34
N GLU A 65 1.87 1.08 -14.76
CA GLU A 65 2.30 -0.27 -14.37
C GLU A 65 1.34 -0.88 -13.33
N LEU A 66 0.93 -0.11 -12.31
CA LEU A 66 -0.04 -0.58 -11.32
C LEU A 66 -1.40 -0.89 -11.94
N SER A 67 -1.86 -0.10 -12.92
CA SER A 67 -3.10 -0.36 -13.64
C SER A 67 -3.05 -1.66 -14.43
N GLU A 68 -1.93 -1.93 -15.11
CA GLU A 68 -1.71 -3.17 -15.86
C GLU A 68 -1.62 -4.39 -14.94
N GLN A 69 -0.89 -4.27 -13.81
CA GLN A 69 -0.84 -5.32 -12.79
C GLN A 69 -2.21 -5.58 -12.18
N TRP A 70 -2.99 -4.54 -11.89
CA TRP A 70 -4.34 -4.67 -11.35
C TRP A 70 -5.29 -5.34 -12.33
N CYS A 71 -5.24 -4.98 -13.61
CA CYS A 71 -6.01 -5.65 -14.66
C CYS A 71 -5.64 -7.14 -14.76
N THR A 72 -4.35 -7.44 -14.70
CA THR A 72 -3.83 -8.82 -14.73
C THR A 72 -4.30 -9.61 -13.52
N TYR A 73 -4.20 -9.03 -12.32
CA TYR A 73 -4.69 -9.63 -11.09
C TYR A 73 -6.20 -9.91 -11.14
N LEU A 74 -7.02 -8.91 -11.52
CA LEU A 74 -8.46 -9.10 -11.67
C LEU A 74 -8.78 -10.22 -12.66
N LYS A 75 -8.08 -10.25 -13.80
CA LYS A 75 -8.27 -11.32 -14.79
C LYS A 75 -7.91 -12.68 -14.21
N ASN A 76 -6.82 -12.78 -13.46
CA ASN A 76 -6.37 -14.02 -12.82
C ASN A 76 -7.27 -14.47 -11.66
N VAL A 77 -8.08 -13.59 -11.06
CA VAL A 77 -9.02 -13.95 -9.99
C VAL A 77 -10.44 -14.18 -10.53
N ILE A 78 -10.92 -13.31 -11.42
CA ILE A 78 -12.28 -13.37 -11.97
C ILE A 78 -12.43 -14.51 -12.98
N LEU A 79 -11.44 -14.74 -13.87
CA LEU A 79 -11.58 -15.82 -14.86
C LEU A 79 -11.68 -17.20 -14.20
N PRO A 80 -10.83 -17.58 -13.23
CA PRO A 80 -10.98 -18.87 -12.57
C PRO A 80 -12.26 -19.01 -11.76
N THR A 81 -12.76 -17.93 -11.16
CA THR A 81 -14.01 -17.98 -10.38
C THR A 81 -15.23 -18.12 -11.28
N GLU A 82 -15.29 -17.39 -12.40
CA GLU A 82 -16.35 -17.57 -13.40
C GLU A 82 -16.25 -18.92 -14.11
N GLN A 83 -15.04 -19.41 -14.40
CA GLN A 83 -14.83 -20.75 -14.94
C GLN A 83 -15.27 -21.84 -13.95
N LEU A 84 -14.94 -21.71 -12.67
CA LEU A 84 -15.44 -22.61 -11.64
C LEU A 84 -16.97 -22.56 -11.56
N ARG A 85 -17.56 -21.36 -11.67
CA ARG A 85 -19.01 -21.19 -11.66
C ARG A 85 -19.68 -21.87 -12.85
N THR A 86 -19.13 -21.74 -14.06
CA THR A 86 -19.65 -22.41 -15.25
C THR A 86 -19.46 -23.92 -15.17
N ASP A 87 -18.31 -24.40 -14.70
CA ASP A 87 -18.05 -25.83 -14.50
C ASP A 87 -18.99 -26.46 -13.46
N LEU A 88 -19.26 -25.75 -12.36
CA LEU A 88 -20.21 -26.18 -11.34
C LEU A 88 -21.64 -26.22 -11.88
N LYS A 89 -22.07 -25.21 -12.65
CA LYS A 89 -23.36 -25.22 -13.34
C LYS A 89 -23.44 -26.39 -14.33
N TYR A 90 -22.41 -26.60 -15.14
CA TYR A 90 -22.36 -27.72 -16.10
C TYR A 90 -22.43 -29.07 -15.38
N ARG A 91 -21.73 -29.27 -14.25
CA ARG A 91 -21.85 -30.49 -13.44
C ARG A 91 -23.23 -30.65 -12.80
N GLN A 92 -23.93 -29.56 -12.51
CA GLN A 92 -25.27 -29.60 -11.91
C GLN A 92 -26.35 -30.06 -12.90
N PHE A 93 -26.21 -29.75 -14.19
CA PHE A 93 -27.17 -30.14 -15.23
C PHE A 93 -27.36 -31.67 -15.38
N PRO A 94 -26.30 -32.50 -15.46
CA PRO A 94 -26.42 -33.95 -15.46
C PRO A 94 -27.02 -34.52 -14.16
N ILE A 95 -26.70 -33.93 -13.01
CA ILE A 95 -27.19 -34.40 -11.69
C ILE A 95 -28.71 -34.25 -11.58
N LEU A 96 -29.28 -33.17 -12.17
CA LEU A 96 -30.72 -32.95 -12.19
C LEU A 96 -31.46 -33.87 -13.19
N GLN A 97 -30.83 -34.22 -14.31
CA GLN A 97 -31.38 -35.18 -15.29
C GLN A 97 -31.25 -36.64 -14.84
N HIS A 98 -30.18 -36.99 -14.11
CA HIS A 98 -29.95 -38.35 -13.58
C HIS A 98 -30.80 -38.68 -12.34
N ALA A 99 -31.47 -37.70 -11.73
CA ALA A 99 -32.48 -37.98 -10.71
C ALA A 99 -33.70 -38.72 -11.26
N GLN A 100 -33.93 -38.71 -12.59
CA GLN A 100 -35.03 -39.43 -13.24
C GLN A 100 -34.62 -40.76 -13.90
N THR A 101 -33.33 -41.04 -14.02
CA THR A 101 -32.86 -42.30 -14.62
C THR A 101 -31.72 -42.83 -13.76
N HIS A 102 -31.95 -43.96 -13.09
CA HIS A 102 -30.96 -44.68 -12.29
C HIS A 102 -29.72 -45.00 -13.16
N VAL A 103 -28.75 -44.08 -13.18
CA VAL A 103 -27.42 -44.30 -13.73
C VAL A 103 -26.48 -44.38 -12.55
N GLU A 104 -25.76 -45.48 -12.46
CA GLU A 104 -24.78 -45.80 -11.43
C GLU A 104 -23.70 -44.70 -11.40
N PHE A 105 -23.87 -43.76 -10.46
CA PHE A 105 -22.95 -42.64 -10.29
C PHE A 105 -21.61 -43.22 -9.84
N ASN A 106 -20.56 -43.13 -10.68
CA ASN A 106 -19.24 -43.66 -10.35
C ASN A 106 -18.54 -42.77 -9.30
N SER A 107 -19.05 -42.82 -8.08
CA SER A 107 -18.68 -42.01 -6.92
C SER A 107 -17.20 -42.16 -6.55
N VAL A 108 -16.62 -43.34 -6.81
CA VAL A 108 -15.21 -43.65 -6.56
C VAL A 108 -14.29 -42.78 -7.41
N THR A 109 -14.54 -42.68 -8.71
CA THR A 109 -13.71 -41.85 -9.62
C THR A 109 -13.81 -40.34 -9.33
N VAL A 110 -14.96 -39.88 -8.83
CA VAL A 110 -15.17 -38.49 -8.42
C VAL A 110 -14.41 -38.18 -7.14
N LEU A 111 -14.43 -39.09 -6.15
CA LEU A 111 -13.68 -38.97 -4.91
C LEU A 111 -12.17 -38.97 -5.14
N GLU A 112 -11.66 -39.81 -6.05
CA GLU A 112 -10.24 -39.80 -6.43
C GLU A 112 -9.81 -38.48 -7.06
N LYS A 113 -10.61 -37.93 -7.98
CA LYS A 113 -10.34 -36.60 -8.58
C LYS A 113 -10.36 -35.48 -7.54
N ILE A 114 -11.29 -35.50 -6.59
CA ILE A 114 -11.33 -34.53 -5.48
C ILE A 114 -10.06 -34.66 -4.61
N GLY A 115 -9.63 -35.90 -4.31
CA GLY A 115 -8.40 -36.16 -3.58
C GLY A 115 -7.15 -35.63 -4.30
N PHE A 116 -7.10 -35.78 -5.62
CA PHE A 116 -6.03 -35.25 -6.46
C PHE A 116 -6.00 -33.72 -6.47
N VAL A 117 -7.16 -33.07 -6.67
CA VAL A 117 -7.27 -31.61 -6.63
C VAL A 117 -6.88 -31.06 -5.25
N LYS A 118 -7.29 -31.74 -4.17
CA LYS A 118 -6.93 -31.35 -2.81
C LYS A 118 -5.41 -31.45 -2.56
N LYS A 119 -4.75 -32.48 -3.09
CA LYS A 119 -3.30 -32.61 -3.05
C LYS A 119 -2.60 -31.50 -3.83
N GLN A 120 -3.09 -31.15 -5.03
CA GLN A 120 -2.55 -30.04 -5.80
C GLN A 120 -2.72 -28.70 -5.09
N LEU A 121 -3.91 -28.44 -4.52
CA LEU A 121 -4.18 -27.22 -3.77
C LEU A 121 -3.23 -27.07 -2.57
N ASN A 122 -3.03 -28.15 -1.79
CA ASN A 122 -2.08 -28.13 -0.69
C ASN A 122 -0.65 -27.85 -1.17
N ALA A 123 -0.21 -28.46 -2.28
CA ALA A 123 1.12 -28.21 -2.81
C ALA A 123 1.33 -26.76 -3.27
N VAL A 124 0.28 -26.13 -3.84
CA VAL A 124 0.30 -24.70 -4.18
C VAL A 124 0.36 -23.85 -2.92
N PHE A 125 -0.43 -24.19 -1.89
CA PHE A 125 -0.45 -23.45 -0.64
C PHE A 125 0.89 -23.47 0.10
N GLU A 126 1.56 -24.64 0.15
CA GLU A 126 2.91 -24.76 0.73
C GLU A 126 3.93 -23.92 -0.04
N ARG A 127 3.84 -23.90 -1.39
CA ARG A 127 4.73 -23.07 -2.21
C ARG A 127 4.53 -21.58 -1.95
N LEU A 128 3.28 -21.12 -1.88
CA LEU A 128 2.95 -19.74 -1.58
C LEU A 128 3.42 -19.34 -0.18
N ASN A 129 3.30 -20.24 0.80
CA ASN A 129 3.78 -19.99 2.15
C ASN A 129 5.31 -19.82 2.20
N LEU A 130 6.05 -20.64 1.44
CA LEU A 130 7.50 -20.49 1.28
C LEU A 130 7.88 -19.18 0.58
N GLU A 131 7.15 -18.79 -0.45
CA GLU A 131 7.35 -17.52 -1.16
C GLU A 131 7.08 -16.32 -0.25
N GLN A 132 5.99 -16.37 0.53
CA GLN A 132 5.67 -15.36 1.52
C GLN A 132 6.79 -15.21 2.56
N GLN A 133 7.25 -16.33 3.15
CA GLN A 133 8.36 -16.31 4.10
C GLN A 133 9.65 -15.75 3.50
N LYS A 134 9.93 -16.05 2.23
CA LYS A 134 11.08 -15.50 1.52
C LYS A 134 10.97 -13.98 1.40
N VAL A 135 9.82 -13.46 0.97
CA VAL A 135 9.58 -12.01 0.84
C VAL A 135 9.66 -11.33 2.21
N GLU A 136 9.07 -11.90 3.24
CA GLU A 136 9.15 -11.37 4.61
C GLU A 136 10.61 -11.30 5.11
N ASN A 137 11.41 -12.33 4.84
CA ASN A 137 12.83 -12.34 5.18
C ASN A 137 13.64 -11.31 4.37
N GLU A 138 13.37 -11.13 3.07
CA GLU A 138 14.00 -10.09 2.25
C GLU A 138 13.65 -8.67 2.74
N LEU A 139 12.40 -8.45 3.19
CA LEU A 139 11.98 -7.20 3.81
C LEU A 139 12.65 -6.96 5.17
N LEU A 140 12.86 -8.00 5.97
CA LEU A 140 13.60 -7.91 7.23
C LEU A 140 15.09 -7.64 7.00
N ASP A 141 15.71 -8.32 6.03
CA ASP A 141 17.13 -8.16 5.68
C ASP A 141 17.40 -6.76 5.10
N SER A 142 16.55 -6.28 4.20
CA SER A 142 16.62 -4.89 3.70
C SER A 142 16.39 -3.86 4.80
N ARG A 143 15.43 -4.09 5.72
CA ARG A 143 15.23 -3.21 6.89
C ARG A 143 16.45 -3.18 7.80
N MET A 144 17.08 -4.32 8.04
CA MET A 144 18.27 -4.44 8.89
C MET A 144 19.51 -3.84 8.21
N GLY A 145 19.67 -4.05 6.90
CA GLY A 145 20.75 -3.47 6.09
C GLY A 145 20.64 -1.96 5.89
N VAL A 146 19.42 -1.41 5.79
CA VAL A 146 19.19 0.04 5.77
C VAL A 146 19.39 0.65 7.15
N SER A 147 18.92 -0.02 8.22
CA SER A 147 19.12 0.46 9.59
C SER A 147 20.59 0.45 10.02
N MET A 148 21.41 -0.54 9.62
CA MET A 148 22.85 -0.53 9.89
C MET A 148 23.57 0.57 9.09
N LYS A 149 23.24 0.76 7.81
CA LYS A 149 23.85 1.83 6.99
C LYS A 149 23.45 3.24 7.43
N GLN A 150 22.28 3.41 8.04
CA GLN A 150 21.83 4.69 8.59
C GLN A 150 22.35 4.97 10.00
N LEU A 151 22.66 3.93 10.80
CA LEU A 151 23.22 4.07 12.14
C LEU A 151 24.75 4.27 12.14
N ASP A 152 25.47 3.77 11.12
CA ASP A 152 26.92 4.00 10.97
C ASP A 152 27.26 5.42 10.47
N TYR A 153 26.28 6.17 9.94
CA TYR A 153 26.41 7.63 9.81
C TYR A 153 26.26 8.26 11.19
N SER A 154 27.31 8.11 12.00
CA SER A 154 27.45 8.72 13.31
C SER A 154 27.03 10.19 13.25
N LEU A 155 26.17 10.60 14.19
CA LEU A 155 25.76 11.98 14.42
C LEU A 155 26.96 12.94 14.47
N GLU A 156 28.11 12.43 14.92
CA GLU A 156 29.39 13.13 15.04
C GLU A 156 29.97 13.54 13.67
N GLU A 157 29.82 12.71 12.64
CA GLU A 157 30.31 13.00 11.28
C GLU A 157 29.45 14.05 10.57
N LYS A 158 28.12 14.04 10.80
CA LYS A 158 27.19 15.06 10.28
C LYS A 158 27.41 16.44 10.90
N THR A 159 27.75 16.51 12.20
CA THR A 159 28.07 17.78 12.85
C THR A 159 29.40 18.37 12.39
N ASN A 160 30.38 17.51 12.05
CA ASN A 160 31.70 17.96 11.59
C ASN A 160 31.65 18.58 10.18
N LEU A 161 30.89 17.98 9.25
CA LEU A 161 30.77 18.45 7.86
C LEU A 161 30.16 19.85 7.71
N LEU A 162 29.32 20.28 8.65
CA LEU A 162 28.71 21.62 8.65
C LEU A 162 29.53 22.64 9.45
N SER A 163 30.51 22.21 10.25
CA SER A 163 31.35 23.11 11.03
C SER A 163 32.53 23.68 10.24
N GLU A 164 32.95 22.98 9.19
CA GLU A 164 34.06 23.40 8.34
C GLU A 164 33.59 24.41 7.29
N GLN A 165 34.29 25.54 7.23
CA GLN A 165 34.08 26.53 6.18
C GLN A 165 34.54 25.94 4.83
N PRO A 166 33.77 26.08 3.74
CA PRO A 166 34.17 25.56 2.44
C PRO A 166 35.51 26.15 2.00
N VAL A 167 36.49 25.29 1.74
CA VAL A 167 37.84 25.67 1.31
C VAL A 167 37.79 26.49 0.01
N GLU A 168 36.80 26.22 -0.84
CA GLU A 168 36.52 26.93 -2.08
C GLU A 168 36.18 28.40 -1.85
N LEU A 169 35.51 28.72 -0.74
CA LEU A 169 35.11 30.08 -0.38
C LEU A 169 36.27 30.85 0.26
N GLU A 170 37.18 30.14 0.94
CA GLU A 170 38.40 30.70 1.51
C GLU A 170 39.45 31.02 0.43
N MET A 171 39.61 30.13 -0.56
CA MET A 171 40.57 30.31 -1.67
C MET A 171 40.09 31.25 -2.78
N LEU A 172 38.83 31.72 -2.76
CA LEU A 172 38.31 32.61 -3.78
C LEU A 172 39.02 33.98 -3.73
N GLU A 173 39.70 34.36 -4.81
CA GLU A 173 40.23 35.72 -4.99
C GLU A 173 39.07 36.69 -5.22
N CYS A 174 38.78 37.50 -4.20
CA CYS A 174 37.72 38.51 -4.27
C CYS A 174 38.35 39.90 -4.42
N PRO A 175 38.01 40.67 -5.46
CA PRO A 175 38.52 42.04 -5.65
C PRO A 175 38.03 43.02 -4.57
N TYR A 176 37.04 42.62 -3.74
CA TYR A 176 36.48 43.44 -2.66
C TYR A 176 36.50 42.66 -1.33
N PRO A 177 37.48 42.92 -0.44
CA PRO A 177 37.65 42.17 0.80
C PRO A 177 36.48 42.32 1.79
N ASP A 178 35.82 43.49 1.81
CA ASP A 178 34.67 43.75 2.66
C ASP A 178 33.45 42.90 2.25
N LEU A 179 33.27 42.67 0.94
CA LEU A 179 32.22 41.80 0.44
C LEU A 179 32.50 40.34 0.78
N LYS A 180 33.76 39.88 0.65
CA LYS A 180 34.17 38.53 1.04
C LYS A 180 33.88 38.27 2.52
N SER A 181 34.25 39.19 3.40
CA SER A 181 33.99 39.05 4.84
C SER A 181 32.49 39.07 5.18
N SER A 182 31.68 39.89 4.50
CA SER A 182 30.22 39.90 4.68
C SER A 182 29.57 38.59 4.25
N VAL A 183 29.98 38.02 3.11
CA VAL A 183 29.45 36.74 2.60
C VAL A 183 29.84 35.58 3.52
N LEU A 184 31.10 35.55 3.99
CA LEU A 184 31.56 34.57 4.97
C LEU A 184 30.75 34.63 6.27
N LYS A 185 30.51 35.84 6.79
CA LYS A 185 29.72 36.04 8.00
C LYS A 185 28.27 35.58 7.82
N GLU A 186 27.63 35.90 6.71
CA GLU A 186 26.27 35.44 6.43
C GLU A 186 26.21 33.92 6.24
N PHE A 187 27.23 33.31 5.63
CA PHE A 187 27.34 31.86 5.50
C PHE A 187 27.45 31.19 6.87
N SER A 188 28.31 31.69 7.77
CA SER A 188 28.42 31.19 9.15
C SER A 188 27.09 31.33 9.90
N ASN A 189 26.43 32.49 9.81
CA ASN A 189 25.12 32.72 10.43
C ASN A 189 24.05 31.77 9.90
N PHE A 190 24.04 31.49 8.60
CA PHE A 190 23.11 30.56 7.98
C PHE A 190 23.35 29.13 8.47
N THR A 191 24.61 28.72 8.51
CA THR A 191 25.04 27.39 8.91
C THR A 191 24.69 27.11 10.37
N GLU A 192 24.94 28.06 11.28
CA GLU A 192 24.56 27.95 12.69
C GLU A 192 23.04 27.81 12.87
N LYS A 193 22.25 28.62 12.15
CA LYS A 193 20.77 28.53 12.18
C LYS A 193 20.27 27.19 11.66
N TYR A 194 20.90 26.67 10.60
CA TYR A 194 20.53 25.39 10.01
C TYR A 194 20.87 24.23 10.95
N GLN A 195 22.06 24.26 11.56
CA GLN A 195 22.50 23.26 12.55
C GLN A 195 21.56 23.21 13.76
N LYS A 196 21.13 24.38 14.27
CA LYS A 196 20.16 24.44 15.36
C LYS A 196 18.82 23.81 15.00
N LYS A 197 18.33 24.01 13.76
CA LYS A 197 17.11 23.35 13.28
C LYS A 197 17.26 21.84 13.20
N LEU A 198 18.41 21.34 12.76
CA LEU A 198 18.68 19.90 12.72
C LEU A 198 18.62 19.30 14.13
N GLN A 199 19.25 19.95 15.11
CA GLN A 199 19.17 19.52 16.52
C GLN A 199 17.73 19.49 17.06
N ASP A 200 16.92 20.49 16.72
CA ASP A 200 15.50 20.51 17.11
C ASP A 200 14.72 19.34 16.47
N PHE A 201 15.03 18.94 15.23
CA PHE A 201 14.42 17.78 14.59
C PHE A 201 14.87 16.46 15.22
N ASP A 202 16.15 16.32 15.55
CA ASP A 202 16.68 15.13 16.23
C ASP A 202 15.99 14.93 17.60
N LEU A 203 15.81 16.01 18.38
CA LEU A 203 15.06 15.99 19.64
C LEU A 203 13.60 15.56 19.46
N GLN A 204 12.93 16.00 18.38
CA GLN A 204 11.56 15.58 18.08
C GLN A 204 11.48 14.10 17.67
N LEU A 205 12.47 13.60 16.94
CA LEU A 205 12.54 12.20 16.56
C LEU A 205 12.78 11.29 17.78
N GLU A 206 13.64 11.69 18.71
CA GLU A 206 13.85 10.97 19.97
C GLU A 206 12.57 10.86 20.82
N ASP A 207 11.72 11.90 20.84
CA ASP A 207 10.45 11.88 21.57
C ASP A 207 9.41 10.96 20.91
N ILE A 208 9.43 10.81 19.58
CA ILE A 208 8.54 9.91 18.83
C ILE A 208 8.92 8.42 19.06
N HIS A 209 10.18 8.14 19.35
CA HIS A 209 10.69 6.78 19.58
C HIS A 209 10.59 6.30 21.04
N ARG A 210 10.17 7.16 21.97
CA ARG A 210 9.92 6.84 23.39
C ARG A 210 8.49 6.38 23.63
#